data_AF-A0A4Y8C1M1-F1
#
_entry.id   AF-A0A4Y8C1M1-F1
#
_cell.length_a   1.000
_cell.length_b   1.000
_cell.length_c   1.000
_cell.angle_alpha   90.00
_cell.angle_beta   90.00
_cell.angle_gamma   90.00
#
_symmetry.space_group_name_H-M   'P 1'
#
loop_
_entity.id
_entity.type
_entity.pdbx_description
1 polymer ?
#
loop_
_entity_poly.entity_id
_entity_poly.type
_entity_poly.pdbx_seq_one_letter_code
_entity_poly.pdbx_strand_id
1 'polypeptide(L)' 'LEELRAKQEAAKERPRYDGRYREFKGTPPQGIEPVVRIKAPQSGEIVFEDGIKGEVKFKAEDIMDDFIIARSDGTPT' A
#
# COMPACT_ATOMS: atom_id res chain seq x y z
N LEU A 1 7.58 11.61 -1.19
CA LEU A 1 7.71 10.15 -0.93
C LEU A 1 9.08 9.82 -0.34
N GLU A 2 10.16 10.38 -0.89
CA GLU A 2 11.52 10.18 -0.36
C GLU A 2 11.68 10.61 1.10
N GLU A 3 11.13 11.75 1.50
CA GLU A 3 11.20 12.20 2.90
C GLU A 3 10.48 11.26 3.89
N LEU A 4 9.38 10.60 3.46
CA LEU A 4 8.66 9.64 4.30
C LEU A 4 9.48 8.35 4.46
N ARG A 5 10.12 7.91 3.37
CA ARG A 5 11.01 6.74 3.37
C ARG A 5 12.23 6.97 4.23
N ALA A 6 12.89 8.13 4.10
CA ALA A 6 14.06 8.47 4.90
C ALA A 6 13.75 8.52 6.41
N LYS A 7 12.56 9.00 6.79
CA LYS A 7 12.10 8.97 8.20
C LYS A 7 11.84 7.54 8.70
N GLN A 8 11.19 6.70 7.89
CA GLN A 8 10.91 5.31 8.24
C GLN A 8 12.18 4.47 8.35
N GLU A 9 13.15 4.69 7.45
CA GLU A 9 14.47 4.04 7.51
C GLU A 9 15.24 4.46 8.77
N ALA A 10 15.24 5.76 9.10
CA ALA A 10 15.86 6.25 10.34
C ALA A 10 15.19 5.67 11.60
N ALA A 11 13.88 5.41 11.54
CA ALA A 11 13.11 4.82 12.63
C ALA A 11 13.13 3.27 12.65
N LYS A 12 13.77 2.61 11.66
CA LYS A 12 13.70 1.15 11.42
C LYS A 12 12.26 0.62 11.32
N GLU A 13 11.34 1.48 10.93
CA GLU A 13 9.95 1.12 10.72
C GLU A 13 9.79 0.50 9.33
N ARG A 14 8.83 -0.40 9.19
CA ARG A 14 8.49 -0.95 7.88
C ARG A 14 8.05 0.18 6.96
N PRO A 15 8.61 0.31 5.75
CA PRO A 15 8.25 1.36 4.83
C PRO A 15 6.81 1.15 4.35
N ARG A 16 5.87 1.87 4.97
CA ARG A 16 4.42 1.75 4.75
C ARG A 16 3.86 3.09 4.27
N TYR A 17 2.87 3.03 3.39
CA TYR A 17 2.13 4.23 3.00
C TYR A 17 1.32 4.78 4.18
N ASP A 18 1.41 6.09 4.42
CA ASP A 18 0.77 6.77 5.55
C ASP A 18 -0.74 7.01 5.37
N GLY A 19 -1.32 6.61 4.24
CA GLY A 19 -2.76 6.73 3.99
C GLY A 19 -3.23 8.15 3.65
N ARG A 20 -2.30 9.11 3.44
CA ARG A 20 -2.59 10.55 3.31
C ARG A 20 -3.64 10.91 2.26
N TYR A 21 -3.74 10.14 1.18
CA TYR A 21 -4.70 10.32 0.09
C TYR A 21 -5.71 9.18 -0.06
N ARG A 22 -5.76 8.24 0.89
CA ARG A 22 -6.62 7.05 0.81
C ARG A 22 -8.12 7.39 0.81
N GLU A 23 -8.52 8.29 1.70
CA GLU A 23 -9.91 8.76 1.83
C GLU A 23 -10.08 10.21 1.33
N PHE A 24 -9.12 10.70 0.54
CA PHE A 24 -9.15 12.07 0.05
C PHE A 24 -10.22 12.22 -1.02
N LYS A 25 -11.18 13.12 -0.77
CA LYS A 25 -12.31 13.43 -1.67
C LYS A 25 -12.19 14.78 -2.37
N GLY A 26 -11.07 15.49 -2.17
CA GLY A 26 -10.83 16.80 -2.77
C GLY A 26 -10.25 16.71 -4.18
N THR A 27 -9.94 17.86 -4.75
CA THR A 27 -9.22 17.94 -6.02
C THR A 27 -7.74 17.64 -5.80
N PRO A 28 -7.15 16.68 -6.53
CA PRO A 28 -5.71 16.47 -6.51
C PRO A 28 -4.95 17.75 -6.88
N PRO A 29 -3.76 17.99 -6.30
CA PRO A 29 -2.94 19.14 -6.66
C PRO A 29 -2.64 19.18 -8.17
N GLN A 30 -2.79 20.37 -8.77
CA GLN A 30 -2.49 20.58 -10.19
C GLN A 30 -1.00 20.36 -10.50
N GLY A 31 -0.71 19.75 -11.63
CA GLY A 31 0.67 19.50 -12.10
C GLY A 31 1.36 18.30 -11.46
N ILE A 32 0.64 17.50 -10.66
CA ILE A 32 1.15 16.24 -10.11
C ILE A 32 0.45 15.07 -10.81
N GLU A 33 1.23 14.19 -11.43
CA GLU A 33 0.73 12.93 -11.96
C GLU A 33 0.59 11.91 -10.81
N PRO A 34 -0.64 11.51 -10.44
CA PRO A 34 -0.84 10.60 -9.33
C PRO A 34 -0.48 9.16 -9.72
N VAL A 35 -0.13 8.36 -8.71
CA VAL A 35 -0.04 6.90 -8.84
C VAL A 35 -1.33 6.25 -8.36
N VAL A 36 -1.68 5.10 -8.94
CA VAL A 36 -2.85 4.32 -8.50
C VAL A 36 -2.38 3.31 -7.45
N ARG A 37 -3.08 3.27 -6.32
CA ARG A 37 -2.83 2.31 -5.24
C ARG A 37 -4.03 1.40 -5.03
N ILE A 38 -3.78 0.16 -4.62
CA ILE A 38 -4.85 -0.73 -4.16
C ILE A 38 -5.36 -0.24 -2.79
N LYS A 39 -6.68 -0.21 -2.60
CA LYS A 39 -7.29 0.07 -1.29
C LYS A 39 -7.37 -1.24 -0.52
N ALA A 40 -6.27 -1.62 0.13
CA ALA A 40 -6.18 -2.92 0.79
C ALA A 40 -6.91 -2.91 2.15
N PRO A 41 -7.49 -4.03 2.60
CA PRO A 41 -8.11 -4.10 3.93
C PRO A 41 -7.10 -3.75 5.03
N GLN A 42 -7.48 -2.92 6.01
CA GLN A 42 -6.60 -2.56 7.14
C GLN A 42 -6.70 -3.53 8.31
N SER A 43 -7.76 -4.34 8.34
CA SER A 43 -8.05 -5.31 9.40
C SER A 43 -8.76 -6.53 8.83
N GLY A 44 -8.77 -7.61 9.60
CA GLY A 44 -9.33 -8.89 9.20
C GLY A 44 -8.27 -9.92 8.82
N GLU A 45 -8.75 -11.07 8.36
CA GLU A 45 -7.92 -12.22 8.03
C GLU A 45 -8.07 -12.56 6.56
N ILE A 46 -6.95 -12.77 5.89
CA ILE A 46 -6.88 -13.19 4.51
C ILE A 46 -6.47 -14.65 4.52
N VAL A 47 -7.41 -15.49 4.12
CA VAL A 47 -7.27 -16.94 4.14
C VAL A 47 -7.34 -17.43 2.70
N PHE A 48 -6.36 -18.24 2.30
CA PHE A 48 -6.37 -18.91 1.01
C PHE A 48 -5.71 -20.28 1.11
N GLU A 49 -6.06 -21.14 0.16
CA GLU A 49 -5.49 -22.47 0.04
C GLU A 49 -4.32 -22.44 -0.96
N ASP A 50 -3.12 -22.65 -0.45
CA ASP A 50 -1.91 -22.82 -1.25
C ASP A 50 -1.75 -24.29 -1.64
N GLY A 51 -1.45 -24.55 -2.92
CA GLY A 51 -1.35 -25.91 -3.44
C GLY A 51 -0.21 -26.75 -2.84
N ILE A 52 0.73 -26.16 -2.11
CA ILE A 52 1.86 -26.85 -1.47
C ILE A 52 1.73 -26.79 0.05
N LYS A 53 1.41 -25.61 0.60
CA LYS A 53 1.39 -25.36 2.04
C LYS A 53 0.03 -25.61 2.69
N GLY A 54 -1.02 -25.83 1.91
CA GLY A 54 -2.39 -25.97 2.41
C GLY A 54 -2.98 -24.63 2.80
N GLU A 55 -3.80 -24.59 3.85
CA GLU A 55 -4.45 -23.37 4.32
C GLU A 55 -3.42 -22.37 4.88
N VAL A 56 -3.35 -21.18 4.28
CA VAL A 56 -2.50 -20.08 4.74
C VAL A 56 -3.38 -18.93 5.21
N LYS A 57 -3.07 -18.42 6.40
CA LYS A 57 -3.79 -17.33 7.06
C LYS A 57 -2.86 -16.18 7.36
N PHE A 58 -3.27 -14.99 6.96
CA PHE A 58 -2.54 -13.76 7.21
C PHE A 58 -3.46 -12.71 7.80
N LYS A 59 -2.97 -11.95 8.78
CA LYS A 59 -3.66 -10.75 9.24
C LYS A 59 -3.41 -9.62 8.25
N ALA A 60 -4.48 -8.94 7.83
CA ALA A 60 -4.38 -7.85 6.87
C ALA A 60 -3.49 -6.71 7.43
N GLU A 61 -3.58 -6.40 8.72
CA GLU A 61 -2.76 -5.37 9.39
C GLU A 61 -1.25 -5.59 9.28
N ASP A 62 -0.80 -6.86 9.22
CA ASP A 62 0.61 -7.25 9.24
C ASP A 62 1.26 -7.22 7.84
N ILE A 63 0.47 -7.46 6.79
CA ILE A 63 0.97 -7.74 5.43
C ILE A 63 0.40 -6.78 4.38
N MET A 64 -0.84 -6.33 4.54
CA MET A 64 -1.50 -5.51 3.54
C MET A 64 -1.12 -4.03 3.70
N ASP A 65 -0.66 -3.46 2.60
CA ASP A 65 -0.42 -2.03 2.42
C ASP A 65 -1.16 -1.55 1.16
N ASP A 66 -1.34 -0.24 1.04
CA ASP A 66 -1.86 0.36 -0.19
C ASP A 66 -0.74 0.44 -1.24
N PHE A 67 -0.40 -0.73 -1.81
CA PHE A 67 0.61 -0.90 -2.84
C PHE A 67 0.26 -0.15 -4.11
N ILE A 68 1.28 0.33 -4.82
CA ILE A 68 1.12 0.99 -6.13
C ILE A 68 0.84 -0.10 -7.17
N ILE A 69 -0.29 0.00 -7.87
CA ILE A 69 -0.69 -0.93 -8.95
C ILE A 69 -0.51 -0.31 -10.34
N ALA A 70 -0.44 1.02 -10.42
CA ALA A 70 -0.05 1.73 -11.65
C ALA A 70 0.80 2.95 -11.30
N ARG A 71 1.90 3.10 -12.02
CA ARG A 71 2.77 4.28 -11.92
C ARG A 71 2.15 5.47 -12.64
N SER A 72 2.71 6.66 -12.43
CA SER A 72 2.26 7.92 -13.04
C SER A 72 2.33 7.88 -14.58
N ASP A 73 3.23 7.06 -15.13
CA ASP A 73 3.38 6.81 -16.57
C ASP A 73 2.41 5.76 -17.13
N GLY A 74 1.51 5.21 -16.31
CA GLY A 74 0.54 4.19 -16.71
C GLY A 74 1.10 2.76 -16.76
N THR A 75 2.38 2.56 -16.46
CA THR A 75 2.98 1.21 -16.44
C THR A 75 2.46 0.42 -15.23
N PRO A 76 1.94 -0.80 -15.42
CA PRO A 76 1.52 -1.66 -14.31
C PRO A 76 2.72 -2.07 -13.45
N THR A 77 2.47 -2.31 -12.16
CA THR A 77 3.48 -2.76 -11.18
C THR A 77 3.33 -4.23 -10.84
#